data_AF-A0A812H2L0-F1
#
_entry.id   AF-A0A812H2L0-F1
#
_cell.length_a   1.000
_cell.length_b   1.000
_cell.length_c   1.000
_cell.angle_alpha   90.00
_cell.angle_beta   90.00
_cell.angle_gamma   90.00
#
_symmetry.space_group_name_H-M   'P 1'
#
loop_
_entity.id
_entity.type
_entity.pdbx_description
1 polymer ?
#
loop_
_entity_poly.entity_id
_entity_poly.type
_entity_poly.pdbx_seq_one_letter_code
_entity_poly.pdbx_strand_id
1 'polypeptide(L)'
;MGKGKMGKQAKQRRGNVAVKKLSKSSMTSALKARLKRNSGRDDIRIDEQPQLLDDAAQSVPITERGGYPVIRKKGSADPKNWVTATGVPVSVDFNRCKWLPDDWGQGVKATLPTSRSKPNGGGGILTCFVSPEMKIYFHKEKVEEYVGRTLSDKDGFNGQVRLARLQAQQTIQLARLQIREVNKGGTKSFIGADKDSDFFRLLSATQKKCLPSKEEFHFCVVSARRATKLEGVRDIVAVQTQLQEAGITPTWYVDAESLEDYKALGLKAVVGGKLTPSRNKALEDAAARKKVCVQMSDDIAAWEYRHGERASDKTDDSKNKAHAMAQRFIVTPVAAARFILAKMRASPDKPKLGGVYMLGSCARTFAGPEFVDHHFILGDFFVVDKGSSVRFDENMKLKEDYDFTCAHLKAHGSVLRCNRMTLTVKHYSNCGGAVATRDSKGVEEQRNIDILKKKWPGSFYKHPKRKNEVILRWRGATAEESEDDDDTDEGRQTTNRSSGSSTSKSKKAASAPRKEAKKASVPGKGRTIKPFIKSACGA
;
A
#
# COMPACT_ATOMS: atom_id res chain seq x y z
N MET A 1 -15.42 1.52 -67.65
CA MET A 1 -15.22 0.50 -66.58
C MET A 1 -13.79 0.60 -66.06
N GLY A 2 -13.59 1.15 -64.85
CA GLY A 2 -12.27 1.19 -64.21
C GLY A 2 -12.42 0.90 -62.71
N LYS A 3 -12.00 -0.28 -62.27
CA LYS A 3 -12.09 -0.72 -60.87
C LYS A 3 -10.97 -0.06 -60.05
N GLY A 4 -11.32 0.95 -59.25
CA GLY A 4 -10.42 1.55 -58.25
C GLY A 4 -10.20 0.62 -57.06
N LYS A 5 -8.94 0.26 -56.80
CA LYS A 5 -8.52 -0.48 -55.60
C LYS A 5 -8.55 0.47 -54.39
N MET A 6 -9.48 0.25 -53.47
CA MET A 6 -9.45 0.89 -52.14
C MET A 6 -8.28 0.33 -51.31
N GLY A 7 -7.32 1.21 -50.99
CA GLY A 7 -6.19 0.90 -50.12
C GLY A 7 -6.64 0.63 -48.68
N LYS A 8 -6.26 -0.53 -48.14
CA LYS A 8 -6.44 -0.87 -46.72
C LYS A 8 -5.54 0.05 -45.87
N GLN A 9 -6.12 1.04 -45.19
CA GLN A 9 -5.41 1.80 -44.17
C GLN A 9 -5.07 0.87 -42.99
N ALA A 10 -3.78 0.73 -42.70
CA ALA A 10 -3.29 -0.02 -41.56
C ALA A 10 -3.72 0.65 -40.26
N LYS A 11 -4.65 0.02 -39.54
CA LYS A 11 -5.10 0.44 -38.20
C LYS A 11 -3.91 0.35 -37.25
N GLN A 12 -3.19 1.46 -37.03
CA GLN A 12 -2.13 1.56 -36.02
C GLN A 12 -2.72 1.18 -34.67
N ARG A 13 -2.42 -0.03 -34.20
CA ARG A 13 -2.69 -0.44 -32.82
C ARG A 13 -1.84 0.44 -31.92
N ARG A 14 -2.46 1.46 -31.31
CA ARG A 14 -1.89 2.13 -30.13
C ARG A 14 -1.72 1.06 -29.06
N GLY A 15 -0.52 0.48 -28.99
CA GLY A 15 -0.16 -0.41 -27.90
C GLY A 15 -0.27 0.39 -26.61
N ASN A 16 -1.20 0.01 -25.74
CA ASN A 16 -1.19 0.49 -24.37
C ASN A 16 0.13 0.04 -23.75
N VAL A 17 1.12 0.92 -23.73
CA VAL A 17 2.36 0.70 -22.99
C VAL A 17 1.94 0.62 -21.53
N ALA A 18 1.93 -0.58 -20.97
CA ALA A 18 1.60 -0.79 -19.57
C ALA A 18 2.51 0.12 -18.75
N VAL A 19 1.93 1.08 -18.02
CA VAL A 19 2.67 1.99 -17.15
C VAL A 19 3.40 1.12 -16.14
N LYS A 20 4.72 0.98 -16.32
CA LYS A 20 5.55 0.13 -15.47
C LYS A 20 5.49 0.72 -14.06
N LYS A 21 4.88 -0.01 -13.12
CA LYS A 21 4.78 0.44 -11.72
C LYS A 21 6.17 0.85 -11.24
N LEU A 22 6.29 2.11 -10.81
CA LEU A 22 7.54 2.63 -10.27
C LEU A 22 7.89 1.83 -9.02
N SER A 23 9.02 1.14 -9.08
CA SER A 23 9.49 0.25 -8.02
C SER A 23 10.47 0.99 -7.12
N LYS A 24 10.73 0.45 -5.92
CA LYS A 24 11.76 0.99 -5.01
C LYS A 24 13.14 1.05 -5.69
N SER A 25 13.46 0.08 -6.53
CA SER A 25 14.70 0.06 -7.32
C SER A 25 14.76 1.14 -8.38
N SER A 26 13.65 1.79 -8.75
CA SER A 26 13.59 2.73 -9.87
C SER A 26 14.49 3.97 -9.65
N MET A 27 14.52 4.57 -8.45
CA MET A 27 15.42 5.71 -8.19
C MET A 27 16.89 5.30 -8.12
N THR A 28 17.19 4.13 -7.56
CA THR A 28 18.56 3.58 -7.59
C THR A 28 19.00 3.35 -9.04
N SER A 29 18.13 2.74 -9.86
CA SER A 29 18.41 2.51 -11.28
C SER A 29 18.58 3.82 -12.04
N ALA A 30 17.78 4.85 -11.76
CA ALA A 30 17.95 6.19 -12.32
C ALA A 30 19.31 6.81 -11.95
N LEU A 31 19.67 6.81 -10.66
CA LEU A 31 20.97 7.28 -10.20
C LEU A 31 22.12 6.53 -10.90
N LYS A 32 22.04 5.20 -10.99
CA LYS A 32 23.05 4.37 -11.65
C LYS A 32 23.14 4.63 -13.15
N ALA A 33 22.02 4.76 -13.85
CA ALA A 33 21.99 5.06 -15.28
C ALA A 33 22.63 6.42 -15.58
N ARG A 34 22.33 7.44 -14.76
CA ARG A 34 22.95 8.77 -14.86
C ARG A 34 24.46 8.72 -14.62
N LEU A 35 24.91 8.00 -13.59
CA LEU A 35 26.34 7.85 -13.32
C LEU A 35 27.08 7.13 -14.46
N LYS A 36 26.44 6.12 -15.09
CA LYS A 36 26.99 5.47 -16.29
C LYS A 36 27.12 6.45 -17.45
N ARG A 37 26.07 7.23 -17.73
CA ARG A 37 26.08 8.27 -18.78
C ARG A 37 27.20 9.28 -18.57
N ASN A 38 27.35 9.76 -17.34
CA ASN A 38 28.36 10.76 -16.98
C ASN A 38 29.79 10.21 -16.92
N SER A 39 29.96 8.88 -16.97
CA SER A 39 31.29 8.26 -16.94
C SER A 39 32.02 8.35 -18.29
N GLY A 40 31.33 8.73 -19.37
CA GLY A 40 31.90 8.79 -20.72
C GLY A 40 32.22 7.42 -21.33
N ARG A 41 31.82 6.33 -20.66
CA ARG A 41 32.06 4.96 -21.12
C ARG A 41 30.97 4.51 -22.08
N ASP A 42 31.37 4.25 -23.31
CA ASP A 42 30.57 3.68 -24.39
C ASP A 42 30.47 2.13 -24.30
N ASP A 43 31.42 1.49 -23.62
CA ASP A 43 31.49 0.04 -23.44
C ASP A 43 30.45 -0.54 -22.46
N ILE A 44 29.74 0.32 -21.73
CA ILE A 44 28.74 -0.08 -20.73
C ILE A 44 27.33 0.14 -21.25
N ARG A 45 26.48 -0.88 -21.10
CA ARG A 45 25.03 -0.74 -21.31
C ARG A 45 24.41 0.24 -20.30
N ILE A 46 23.79 1.30 -20.83
CA ILE A 46 22.96 2.24 -20.09
C ILE A 46 21.49 1.85 -20.28
N ASP A 47 20.84 1.42 -19.20
CA ASP A 47 19.41 1.15 -19.24
C ASP A 47 18.65 2.49 -19.19
N GLU A 48 17.95 2.83 -20.27
CA GLU A 48 17.12 4.03 -20.32
C GLU A 48 16.09 4.02 -19.19
N GLN A 49 15.99 5.16 -18.50
CA GLN A 49 14.99 5.39 -17.47
C GLN A 49 14.07 6.54 -17.92
N PRO A 50 12.76 6.47 -17.60
CA PRO A 50 11.87 7.60 -17.76
C PRO A 50 12.45 8.88 -17.16
N GLN A 51 12.39 10.00 -17.89
CA GLN A 51 12.95 11.28 -17.43
C GLN A 51 12.38 11.69 -16.06
N LEU A 52 11.10 11.45 -15.81
CA LEU A 52 10.45 11.67 -14.51
C LEU A 52 11.20 11.02 -13.35
N LEU A 53 11.71 9.79 -13.53
CA LEU A 53 12.44 9.08 -12.47
C LEU A 53 13.82 9.67 -12.24
N ASP A 54 14.48 10.13 -13.30
CA ASP A 54 15.74 10.83 -13.16
C ASP A 54 15.52 12.14 -12.39
N ASP A 55 14.58 12.97 -12.83
CA ASP A 55 14.19 14.23 -12.18
C ASP A 55 13.84 14.02 -10.69
N ALA A 56 13.02 12.99 -10.38
CA ALA A 56 12.67 12.62 -9.01
C ALA A 56 13.89 12.17 -8.20
N ALA A 57 14.82 11.42 -8.79
CA ALA A 57 16.06 11.02 -8.12
C ALA A 57 17.01 12.22 -7.90
N GLN A 58 16.99 13.23 -8.77
CA GLN A 58 17.81 14.43 -8.61
C GLN A 58 17.25 15.35 -7.52
N SER A 59 15.94 15.47 -7.43
CA SER A 59 15.27 16.37 -6.48
C SER A 59 15.40 15.92 -5.02
N VAL A 60 15.69 14.64 -4.76
CA VAL A 60 15.94 14.13 -3.40
C VAL A 60 17.30 14.66 -2.90
N PRO A 61 17.31 15.49 -1.83
CA PRO A 61 18.53 16.00 -1.22
C PRO A 61 19.48 14.86 -0.84
N ILE A 62 20.78 15.08 -0.94
CA ILE A 62 21.80 14.07 -0.59
C ILE A 62 21.63 13.59 0.86
N THR A 63 21.27 14.50 1.77
CA THR A 63 20.97 14.25 3.18
C THR A 63 19.72 13.39 3.41
N GLU A 64 18.91 13.18 2.38
CA GLU A 64 17.69 12.36 2.38
C GLU A 64 17.86 11.08 1.56
N ARG A 65 19.09 10.73 1.19
CA ARG A 65 19.38 9.45 0.52
C ARG A 65 19.76 8.39 1.55
N GLY A 66 19.43 7.13 1.23
CA GLY A 66 19.63 5.98 2.10
C GLY A 66 21.06 5.80 2.59
N GLY A 67 22.02 6.04 1.71
CA GLY A 67 23.45 5.90 1.98
C GLY A 67 24.07 7.05 2.79
N TYR A 68 23.35 8.14 3.03
CA TYR A 68 23.87 9.21 3.87
C TYR A 68 24.08 8.70 5.31
N PRO A 69 25.20 9.03 6.00
CA PRO A 69 25.43 8.61 7.38
C PRO A 69 24.31 9.06 8.30
N VAL A 70 23.89 8.20 9.23
CA VAL A 70 22.89 8.57 10.25
C VAL A 70 23.50 9.56 11.24
N ILE A 71 24.77 9.34 11.61
CA ILE A 71 25.55 10.19 12.50
C ILE A 71 26.74 10.74 11.72
N ARG A 72 27.00 12.04 11.80
CA ARG A 72 28.23 12.64 11.25
C ARG A 72 29.16 13.05 12.37
N LYS A 73 30.34 12.43 12.43
CA LYS A 73 31.40 12.88 13.35
C LYS A 73 31.88 14.27 12.93
N LYS A 74 32.13 15.14 13.92
CA LYS A 74 32.73 16.46 13.69
C LYS A 74 34.07 16.27 12.95
N GLY A 75 34.30 17.03 11.88
CA GLY A 75 35.48 16.91 11.04
C GLY A 75 35.38 15.87 9.90
N SER A 76 34.34 15.03 9.86
CA SER A 76 34.09 14.16 8.70
C SER A 76 33.78 14.98 7.45
N ALA A 77 34.35 14.61 6.30
CA ALA A 77 34.09 15.35 5.07
C ALA A 77 32.62 15.22 4.64
N ASP A 78 32.12 16.26 3.98
CA ASP A 78 30.75 16.31 3.49
C ASP A 78 30.49 15.19 2.46
N PRO A 79 29.42 14.38 2.58
CA PRO A 79 29.05 13.38 1.59
C PRO A 79 28.90 13.87 0.15
N LYS A 80 28.70 15.18 -0.06
CA LYS A 80 28.72 15.78 -1.40
C LYS A 80 30.13 15.81 -2.03
N ASN A 81 31.18 15.74 -1.21
CA ASN A 81 32.59 15.83 -1.61
C ASN A 81 33.28 14.46 -1.57
N TRP A 82 32.54 13.35 -1.44
CA TRP A 82 33.15 12.03 -1.42
C TRP A 82 33.84 11.72 -2.75
N VAL A 83 35.13 11.42 -2.67
CA VAL A 83 35.97 11.05 -3.81
C VAL A 83 36.83 9.84 -3.42
N THR A 84 37.07 8.95 -4.37
CA THR A 84 38.06 7.87 -4.20
C THR A 84 39.49 8.40 -4.17
N ALA A 85 40.44 7.57 -3.76
CA ALA A 85 41.87 7.89 -3.81
C ALA A 85 42.35 8.27 -5.23
N THR A 86 41.67 7.78 -6.28
CA THR A 86 41.96 8.13 -7.68
C THR A 86 41.13 9.31 -8.18
N GLY A 87 40.53 10.11 -7.29
CA GLY A 87 39.74 11.30 -7.65
C GLY A 87 38.35 11.04 -8.22
N VAL A 88 37.90 9.79 -8.35
CA VAL A 88 36.55 9.49 -8.89
C VAL A 88 35.47 9.90 -7.88
N PRO A 89 34.49 10.73 -8.26
CA PRO A 89 33.39 11.13 -7.38
C PRO A 89 32.51 9.94 -6.96
N VAL A 90 32.05 9.97 -5.71
CA VAL A 90 31.13 9.00 -5.13
C VAL A 90 29.81 9.70 -4.83
N SER A 91 28.72 9.24 -5.45
CA SER A 91 27.37 9.74 -5.16
C SER A 91 26.73 8.95 -4.04
N VAL A 92 26.06 9.63 -3.11
CA VAL A 92 25.31 8.96 -2.03
C VAL A 92 24.19 8.10 -2.62
N ASP A 93 24.15 6.83 -2.21
CA ASP A 93 23.22 5.82 -2.72
C ASP A 93 21.81 6.00 -2.14
N PHE A 94 20.79 5.57 -2.88
CA PHE A 94 19.42 5.46 -2.37
C PHE A 94 19.22 4.23 -1.46
N ASN A 95 20.15 3.27 -1.50
CA ASN A 95 20.13 2.10 -0.62
C ASN A 95 21.15 2.22 0.51
N ARG A 96 21.00 1.32 1.49
CA ARG A 96 21.92 1.14 2.61
C ARG A 96 22.02 -0.35 2.95
N CYS A 97 23.22 -0.85 3.20
CA CYS A 97 23.45 -2.20 3.72
C CYS A 97 22.94 -2.33 5.16
N LYS A 98 22.41 -3.50 5.52
CA LYS A 98 21.81 -3.77 6.84
C LYS A 98 22.80 -3.79 7.99
N TRP A 99 24.07 -4.05 7.68
CA TRP A 99 25.16 -4.16 8.65
C TRP A 99 25.99 -2.87 8.80
N LEU A 100 25.66 -1.83 8.03
CA LEU A 100 26.50 -0.64 7.91
C LEU A 100 26.29 0.30 9.12
N PRO A 101 27.33 0.55 9.95
CA PRO A 101 27.20 1.36 11.16
C PRO A 101 26.68 2.77 10.92
N ASP A 102 26.07 3.39 11.91
CA ASP A 102 25.38 4.68 11.77
C ASP A 102 26.29 5.84 11.34
N ASP A 103 27.56 5.82 11.71
CA ASP A 103 28.56 6.83 11.33
C ASP A 103 29.16 6.59 9.93
N TRP A 104 28.78 5.52 9.25
CA TRP A 104 29.26 5.18 7.91
C TRP A 104 28.30 5.61 6.81
N GLY A 105 28.91 5.96 5.68
CA GLY A 105 28.25 6.26 4.43
C GLY A 105 28.19 5.07 3.47
N GLN A 106 27.16 5.03 2.63
CA GLN A 106 27.11 4.21 1.42
C GLN A 106 26.97 5.10 0.19
N GLY A 107 27.79 4.83 -0.81
CA GLY A 107 27.74 5.52 -2.09
C GLY A 107 27.83 4.57 -3.27
N VAL A 108 27.72 5.14 -4.45
CA VAL A 108 27.93 4.48 -5.73
C VAL A 108 28.86 5.34 -6.59
N LYS A 109 29.75 4.68 -7.33
CA LYS A 109 30.67 5.34 -8.27
C LYS A 109 30.73 4.60 -9.60
N ALA A 110 31.15 5.29 -10.65
CA ALA A 110 31.51 4.65 -11.91
C ALA A 110 32.83 3.86 -11.79
N THR A 111 32.92 2.73 -12.50
CA THR A 111 34.20 2.01 -12.67
C THR A 111 35.06 2.70 -13.71
N LEU A 112 36.39 2.69 -13.51
CA LEU A 112 37.34 3.21 -14.50
C LEU A 112 37.30 2.36 -15.78
N PRO A 113 37.56 2.93 -16.97
CA PRO A 113 37.61 2.19 -18.23
C PRO A 113 38.52 0.95 -18.18
N THR A 114 39.61 1.02 -17.43
CA THR A 114 40.59 -0.07 -17.22
C THR A 114 40.03 -1.27 -16.44
N SER A 115 38.88 -1.13 -15.79
CA SER A 115 38.21 -2.26 -15.13
C SER A 115 37.66 -3.19 -16.21
N ARG A 116 38.16 -4.44 -16.26
CA ARG A 116 37.74 -5.50 -17.18
C ARG A 116 36.27 -5.87 -16.98
N SER A 117 35.37 -5.03 -17.49
CA SER A 117 33.94 -5.33 -17.60
C SER A 117 33.74 -6.29 -18.76
N LYS A 118 32.87 -7.29 -18.60
CA LYS A 118 32.43 -8.10 -19.74
C LYS A 118 31.74 -7.16 -20.75
N PRO A 119 32.03 -7.27 -22.06
CA PRO A 119 31.28 -6.55 -23.10
C PRO A 119 29.78 -6.79 -22.90
N ASN A 120 28.96 -5.73 -22.93
CA ASN A 120 27.52 -5.77 -22.68
C ASN A 120 27.08 -6.22 -21.26
N GLY A 121 28.01 -6.30 -20.32
CA GLY A 121 27.70 -6.62 -18.92
C GLY A 121 26.96 -5.48 -18.23
N GLY A 122 26.12 -5.82 -17.24
CA GLY A 122 25.45 -4.83 -16.37
C GLY A 122 26.38 -4.06 -15.42
N GLY A 123 27.71 -4.20 -15.60
CA GLY A 123 28.75 -3.54 -14.79
C GLY A 123 28.75 -2.02 -14.94
N GLY A 124 29.86 -1.39 -14.56
CA GLY A 124 30.02 0.06 -14.71
C GLY A 124 29.80 0.86 -13.44
N ILE A 125 29.16 0.29 -12.41
CA ILE A 125 28.92 0.94 -11.13
C ILE A 125 29.36 0.04 -9.99
N LEU A 126 30.09 0.60 -9.03
CA LEU A 126 30.46 -0.06 -7.77
C LEU A 126 29.76 0.62 -6.61
N THR A 127 29.28 -0.18 -5.66
CA THR A 127 28.88 0.30 -4.34
C THR A 127 30.13 0.48 -3.48
N CYS A 128 30.16 1.57 -2.73
CA CYS A 128 31.27 1.98 -1.87
C CYS A 128 30.75 2.22 -0.46
N PHE A 129 31.57 1.92 0.55
CA PHE A 129 31.34 2.23 1.96
C PHE A 129 32.37 3.26 2.40
N VAL A 130 31.92 4.36 2.98
CA VAL A 130 32.77 5.50 3.32
C VAL A 130 32.84 5.64 4.83
N SER A 131 34.04 5.54 5.40
CA SER A 131 34.26 5.70 6.84
C SER A 131 34.13 7.17 7.27
N PRO A 132 33.96 7.45 8.57
CA PRO A 132 33.97 8.82 9.08
C PRO A 132 35.26 9.58 8.76
N GLU A 133 36.39 8.86 8.66
CA GLU A 133 37.72 9.36 8.30
C GLU A 133 37.97 9.37 6.78
N MET A 134 36.91 9.26 5.97
CA MET A 134 36.97 9.34 4.51
C MET A 134 37.71 8.19 3.80
N LYS A 135 37.91 7.06 4.48
CA LYS A 135 38.42 5.85 3.82
C LYS A 135 37.29 5.15 3.07
N ILE A 136 37.58 4.70 1.84
CA ILE A 136 36.60 4.06 0.96
C ILE A 136 36.89 2.57 0.84
N TYR A 137 35.86 1.77 1.07
CA TYR A 137 35.89 0.32 0.99
C TYR A 137 34.82 -0.18 0.01
N PHE A 138 35.02 -1.37 -0.54
CA PHE A 138 34.08 -1.96 -1.51
C PHE A 138 33.46 -3.27 -1.02
N HIS A 139 33.96 -3.81 0.09
CA HIS A 139 33.60 -5.11 0.63
C HIS A 139 33.39 -5.02 2.14
N LYS A 140 32.44 -5.81 2.65
CA LYS A 140 32.10 -5.83 4.07
C LYS A 140 33.30 -6.26 4.92
N GLU A 141 34.04 -7.26 4.47
CA GLU A 141 35.19 -7.82 5.19
C GLU A 141 36.26 -6.76 5.44
N LYS A 142 36.46 -5.83 4.49
CA LYS A 142 37.40 -4.72 4.65
C LYS A 142 36.89 -3.62 5.58
N VAL A 143 35.57 -3.42 5.65
CA VAL A 143 34.96 -2.56 6.66
C VAL A 143 35.12 -3.19 8.04
N GLU A 144 34.87 -4.50 8.19
CA GLU A 144 35.02 -5.24 9.45
C GLU A 144 36.48 -5.25 9.94
N GLU A 145 37.45 -5.47 9.03
CA GLU A 145 38.88 -5.35 9.32
C GLU A 145 39.24 -3.95 9.84
N TYR A 146 38.73 -2.91 9.20
CA TYR A 146 38.98 -1.53 9.61
C TYR A 146 38.32 -1.16 10.95
N VAL A 147 37.10 -1.64 11.19
CA VAL A 147 36.38 -1.41 12.45
C VAL A 147 36.91 -2.30 13.59
N GLY A 148 37.65 -3.37 13.26
CA GLY A 148 38.23 -4.30 14.24
C GLY A 148 37.24 -5.28 14.85
N ARG A 149 36.08 -5.50 14.20
CA ARG A 149 35.07 -6.48 14.65
C ARG A 149 34.13 -6.88 13.51
N THR A 150 33.45 -8.02 13.68
CA THR A 150 32.35 -8.43 12.80
C THR A 150 31.15 -7.48 12.95
N LEU A 151 30.53 -7.15 11.83
CA LEU A 151 29.33 -6.33 11.74
C LEU A 151 28.09 -7.20 11.51
N SER A 152 26.99 -6.81 12.12
CA SER A 152 25.71 -7.52 12.13
C SER A 152 24.57 -6.61 11.73
N ASP A 153 23.38 -7.16 11.49
CA ASP A 153 22.17 -6.37 11.20
C ASP A 153 21.79 -5.41 12.33
N LYS A 154 22.27 -5.65 13.57
CA LYS A 154 22.08 -4.72 14.69
C LYS A 154 22.84 -3.40 14.48
N ASP A 155 24.02 -3.47 13.87
CA ASP A 155 24.89 -2.31 13.66
C ASP A 155 24.31 -1.30 12.66
N GLY A 156 23.57 -1.78 11.66
CA GLY A 156 22.93 -0.91 10.67
C GLY A 156 21.43 -0.74 10.86
N PHE A 157 20.85 -1.18 11.99
CA PHE A 157 19.41 -1.14 12.22
C PHE A 157 18.84 0.28 12.10
N ASN A 158 19.43 1.26 12.79
CA ASN A 158 18.99 2.66 12.72
C ASN A 158 19.10 3.22 11.29
N GLY A 159 20.19 2.88 10.58
CA GLY A 159 20.33 3.15 9.16
C GLY A 159 19.21 2.56 8.30
N GLN A 160 18.77 1.33 8.59
CA GLN A 160 17.64 0.71 7.91
C GLN A 160 16.30 1.35 8.28
N VAL A 161 16.11 1.79 9.53
CA VAL A 161 14.92 2.54 9.95
C VAL A 161 14.86 3.88 9.23
N ARG A 162 15.98 4.62 9.18
CA ARG A 162 16.08 5.86 8.38
C ARG A 162 15.80 5.60 6.91
N LEU A 163 16.40 4.56 6.32
CA LEU A 163 16.12 4.17 4.93
C LEU A 163 14.63 3.85 4.72
N ALA A 164 14.01 3.12 5.64
CA ALA A 164 12.59 2.81 5.59
C ALA A 164 11.73 4.08 5.61
N ARG A 165 12.08 5.07 6.44
CA ARG A 165 11.39 6.38 6.49
C ARG A 165 11.49 7.13 5.17
N LEU A 166 12.70 7.23 4.61
CA LEU A 166 12.94 7.89 3.33
C LEU A 166 12.20 7.19 2.18
N GLN A 167 12.21 5.86 2.17
CA GLN A 167 11.49 5.09 1.17
C GLN A 167 9.97 5.21 1.31
N ALA A 168 9.45 5.37 2.53
CA ALA A 168 8.03 5.63 2.75
C ALA A 168 7.62 6.99 2.16
N GLN A 169 8.39 8.05 2.45
CA GLN A 169 8.21 9.37 1.86
C GLN A 169 8.26 9.33 0.33
N GLN A 170 9.26 8.66 -0.24
CA GLN A 170 9.38 8.48 -1.68
C GLN A 170 8.21 7.67 -2.26
N THR A 171 7.72 6.65 -1.55
CA THR A 171 6.57 5.86 -2.01
C THR A 171 5.30 6.71 -2.06
N ILE A 172 5.07 7.55 -1.04
CA ILE A 172 3.98 8.52 -1.04
C ILE A 172 4.12 9.47 -2.22
N GLN A 173 5.31 10.06 -2.41
CA GLN A 173 5.59 10.97 -3.52
C GLN A 173 5.34 10.32 -4.89
N LEU A 174 5.79 9.08 -5.09
CA LEU A 174 5.57 8.34 -6.33
C LEU A 174 4.10 7.99 -6.54
N ALA A 175 3.36 7.60 -5.48
CA ALA A 175 1.92 7.38 -5.57
C ALA A 175 1.20 8.68 -5.97
N ARG A 176 1.57 9.81 -5.37
CA ARG A 176 1.08 11.15 -5.73
C ARG A 176 1.39 11.51 -7.18
N LEU A 177 2.61 11.26 -7.65
CA LEU A 177 2.99 11.50 -9.05
C LEU A 177 2.19 10.62 -10.02
N GLN A 178 2.02 9.33 -9.73
CA GLN A 178 1.18 8.42 -10.54
C GLN A 178 -0.28 8.87 -10.58
N ILE A 179 -0.79 9.46 -9.49
CA ILE A 179 -2.13 10.05 -9.48
C ILE A 179 -2.19 11.28 -10.40
N ARG A 180 -1.15 12.11 -10.43
CA ARG A 180 -1.10 13.32 -11.27
C ARG A 180 -0.83 13.06 -12.76
N GLU A 181 0.06 12.13 -13.12
CA GLU A 181 0.44 11.90 -14.54
C GLU A 181 -0.71 11.43 -15.44
N VAL A 182 -1.74 10.81 -14.88
CA VAL A 182 -2.95 10.47 -15.64
C VAL A 182 -3.70 11.72 -16.10
N ASN A 183 -3.54 12.86 -15.42
CA ASN A 183 -4.10 14.14 -15.79
C ASN A 183 -3.16 14.80 -16.83
N LYS A 184 -3.31 14.39 -18.09
CA LYS A 184 -2.53 14.87 -19.24
C LYS A 184 -2.63 16.39 -19.42
N GLY A 185 -1.78 17.16 -18.74
CA GLY A 185 -1.75 18.60 -18.95
C GLY A 185 -1.05 19.37 -17.83
N GLY A 186 0.28 19.37 -17.86
CA GLY A 186 1.12 20.48 -17.40
C GLY A 186 0.84 21.10 -16.03
N THR A 187 1.68 20.78 -15.04
CA THR A 187 2.48 21.78 -14.32
C THR A 187 3.50 21.07 -13.43
N LYS A 188 4.78 21.37 -13.65
CA LYS A 188 5.84 21.15 -12.65
C LYS A 188 5.47 22.09 -11.47
N SER A 189 5.18 21.64 -10.25
CA SER A 189 6.18 21.84 -9.20
C SER A 189 5.79 21.31 -7.81
N PHE A 190 4.65 20.63 -7.59
CA PHE A 190 4.27 20.22 -6.23
C PHE A 190 4.03 18.72 -6.10
N ILE A 191 4.78 18.05 -5.21
CA ILE A 191 4.70 16.60 -4.94
C ILE A 191 3.93 16.33 -3.62
N GLY A 192 3.00 17.22 -3.26
CA GLY A 192 2.17 17.11 -2.06
C GLY A 192 0.74 16.68 -2.34
N ALA A 193 -0.02 16.51 -1.25
CA ALA A 193 -1.47 16.44 -1.31
C ALA A 193 -2.04 17.74 -1.89
N ASP A 194 -3.22 17.67 -2.49
CA ASP A 194 -3.95 18.86 -2.89
C ASP A 194 -4.34 19.67 -1.65
N LYS A 195 -4.46 20.99 -1.79
CA LYS A 195 -4.82 21.84 -0.65
C LYS A 195 -6.21 21.45 -0.15
N ASP A 196 -6.34 21.26 1.16
CA ASP A 196 -7.62 21.00 1.84
C ASP A 196 -8.71 21.98 1.40
N SER A 197 -8.38 23.27 1.21
CA SER A 197 -9.32 24.29 0.76
C SER A 197 -9.90 24.03 -0.63
N ASP A 198 -9.08 23.54 -1.56
CA ASP A 198 -9.53 23.23 -2.92
C ASP A 198 -10.45 22.00 -2.91
N PHE A 199 -10.12 21.01 -2.08
CA PHE A 199 -10.96 19.82 -1.89
C PHE A 199 -12.29 20.14 -1.18
N PHE A 200 -12.27 20.96 -0.13
CA PHE A 200 -13.49 21.34 0.60
C PHE A 200 -14.41 22.29 -0.18
N ARG A 201 -13.97 22.88 -1.30
CA ARG A 201 -14.87 23.62 -2.20
C ARG A 201 -16.00 22.73 -2.72
N LEU A 202 -15.77 21.42 -2.83
CA LEU A 202 -16.75 20.41 -3.26
C LEU A 202 -17.91 20.19 -2.26
N LEU A 203 -17.80 20.70 -1.03
CA LEU A 203 -18.88 20.66 -0.06
C LEU A 203 -19.95 21.72 -0.38
N SER A 204 -21.22 21.34 -0.25
CA SER A 204 -22.35 22.30 -0.30
C SER A 204 -22.29 23.29 0.86
N ALA A 205 -23.07 24.38 0.79
CA ALA A 205 -23.12 25.36 1.88
C ALA A 205 -23.52 24.71 3.23
N THR A 206 -24.52 23.83 3.23
CA THR A 206 -24.94 23.09 4.44
C THR A 206 -23.82 22.18 4.96
N GLN A 207 -23.11 21.49 4.07
CA GLN A 207 -22.01 20.61 4.45
C GLN A 207 -20.81 21.40 4.99
N LYS A 208 -20.50 22.58 4.42
CA LYS A 208 -19.43 23.47 4.92
C LYS A 208 -19.72 23.98 6.33
N LYS A 209 -20.99 24.25 6.68
CA LYS A 209 -21.38 24.59 8.05
C LYS A 209 -21.10 23.45 9.05
N CYS A 210 -21.08 22.20 8.57
CA CYS A 210 -20.78 21.02 9.37
C CYS A 210 -19.31 20.61 9.31
N LEU A 211 -18.43 21.35 8.62
CA LEU A 211 -17.02 21.00 8.45
C LEU A 211 -16.27 21.10 9.79
N PRO A 212 -15.82 19.99 10.37
CA PRO A 212 -15.14 19.99 11.66
C PRO A 212 -13.71 20.56 11.57
N SER A 213 -13.20 21.08 12.68
CA SER A 213 -11.76 21.37 12.81
C SER A 213 -10.98 20.06 13.00
N LYS A 214 -9.68 20.06 12.68
CA LYS A 214 -8.86 18.84 12.82
C LYS A 214 -8.65 18.43 14.29
N GLU A 215 -8.77 19.39 15.21
CA GLU A 215 -8.63 19.21 16.66
C GLU A 215 -9.82 18.44 17.27
N GLU A 216 -10.98 18.42 16.59
CA GLU A 216 -12.17 17.66 17.01
C GLU A 216 -11.95 16.14 16.94
N PHE A 217 -10.91 15.70 16.24
CA PHE A 217 -10.66 14.28 15.98
C PHE A 217 -9.62 13.68 16.92
N HIS A 218 -9.80 12.40 17.19
CA HIS A 218 -8.81 11.49 17.75
C HIS A 218 -8.42 10.49 16.67
N PHE A 219 -7.28 10.72 16.02
CA PHE A 219 -6.75 9.86 14.98
C PHE A 219 -6.04 8.66 15.60
N CYS A 220 -6.52 7.47 15.26
CA CYS A 220 -6.09 6.20 15.81
C CYS A 220 -5.56 5.32 14.67
N VAL A 221 -4.36 4.77 14.84
CA VAL A 221 -3.84 3.75 13.94
C VAL A 221 -3.81 2.43 14.70
N VAL A 222 -4.45 1.40 14.16
CA VAL A 222 -4.47 0.08 14.78
C VAL A 222 -3.47 -0.81 14.06
N SER A 223 -2.51 -1.35 14.81
CA SER A 223 -1.39 -2.10 14.24
C SER A 223 -0.82 -3.08 15.26
N ALA A 224 -0.18 -4.17 14.82
CA ALA A 224 0.49 -5.09 15.74
C ALA A 224 1.58 -5.90 15.01
N ARG A 225 2.73 -6.08 15.68
CA ARG A 225 3.83 -6.99 15.26
C ARG A 225 4.46 -6.64 13.91
N ARG A 226 4.52 -5.34 13.56
CA ARG A 226 5.09 -4.86 12.29
C ARG A 226 6.34 -3.99 12.45
N ALA A 227 6.54 -3.36 13.62
CA ALA A 227 7.67 -2.47 13.87
C ALA A 227 9.06 -3.14 13.87
N THR A 228 9.14 -4.47 13.97
CA THR A 228 10.41 -5.21 13.93
C THR A 228 10.83 -5.61 12.50
N LYS A 229 9.92 -5.51 11.52
CA LYS A 229 10.19 -5.87 10.14
C LYS A 229 10.34 -4.62 9.29
N LEU A 230 11.39 -4.55 8.46
CA LEU A 230 11.64 -3.39 7.60
C LEU A 230 10.47 -3.03 6.67
N GLU A 231 9.70 -4.02 6.23
CA GLU A 231 8.50 -3.76 5.45
C GLU A 231 7.42 -3.07 6.29
N GLY A 232 7.18 -3.56 7.51
CA GLY A 232 6.22 -2.96 8.44
C GLY A 232 6.61 -1.56 8.85
N VAL A 233 7.90 -1.32 9.17
CA VAL A 233 8.43 0.02 9.49
C VAL A 233 8.15 1.02 8.36
N ARG A 234 8.30 0.61 7.09
CA ARG A 234 8.01 1.50 5.95
C ARG A 234 6.55 1.92 5.91
N ASP A 235 5.67 0.94 6.06
CA ASP A 235 4.23 1.17 6.00
C ASP A 235 3.76 2.05 7.18
N ILE A 236 4.23 1.73 8.39
CA ILE A 236 4.00 2.52 9.61
C ILE A 236 4.43 3.97 9.41
N VAL A 237 5.64 4.19 8.88
CA VAL A 237 6.14 5.54 8.64
C VAL A 237 5.32 6.23 7.55
N ALA A 238 4.88 5.53 6.50
CA ALA A 238 4.09 6.14 5.44
C ALA A 238 2.79 6.75 6.00
N VAL A 239 2.09 6.03 6.88
CA VAL A 239 0.88 6.54 7.54
C VAL A 239 1.22 7.67 8.51
N GLN A 240 2.26 7.51 9.34
CA GLN A 240 2.72 8.54 10.29
C GLN A 240 3.07 9.86 9.57
N THR A 241 3.83 9.80 8.48
CA THR A 241 4.25 10.97 7.70
C THR A 241 3.04 11.69 7.11
N GLN A 242 2.07 10.98 6.53
CA GLN A 242 0.89 11.63 5.94
C GLN A 242 0.03 12.37 6.97
N LEU A 243 -0.05 11.85 8.21
CA LEU A 243 -0.74 12.54 9.31
C LEU A 243 0.07 13.73 9.83
N GLN A 244 1.39 13.60 9.95
CA GLN A 244 2.27 14.69 10.36
C GLN A 244 2.31 15.84 9.34
N GLU A 245 2.31 15.54 8.05
CA GLU A 245 2.16 16.55 6.97
C GLU A 245 0.86 17.35 7.12
N ALA A 246 -0.20 16.74 7.66
CA ALA A 246 -1.47 17.41 7.97
C ALA A 246 -1.50 18.04 9.37
N GLY A 247 -0.36 18.06 10.08
CA GLY A 247 -0.22 18.62 11.42
C GLY A 247 -0.93 17.82 12.51
N ILE A 248 -1.03 16.50 12.36
CA ILE A 248 -1.63 15.57 13.33
C ILE A 248 -0.60 14.54 13.76
N THR A 249 -0.55 14.27 15.07
CA THR A 249 0.17 13.12 15.63
C THR A 249 -0.85 12.08 16.08
N PRO A 250 -0.97 10.92 15.40
CA PRO A 250 -1.93 9.88 15.79
C PRO A 250 -1.51 9.18 17.08
N THR A 251 -2.47 8.46 17.66
CA THR A 251 -2.20 7.45 18.69
C THR A 251 -2.22 6.07 18.06
N TRP A 252 -1.17 5.28 18.31
CA TRP A 252 -1.00 3.93 17.80
C TRP A 252 -1.48 2.92 18.83
N TYR A 253 -2.51 2.14 18.51
CA TYR A 253 -3.06 1.10 19.37
C TYR A 253 -2.46 -0.24 18.95
N VAL A 254 -1.66 -0.82 19.85
CA VAL A 254 -0.87 -2.03 19.57
C VAL A 254 -1.08 -3.10 20.64
N ASP A 255 -0.66 -4.34 20.36
CA ASP A 255 -0.59 -5.37 21.38
C ASP A 255 0.54 -5.08 22.38
N ALA A 256 0.46 -5.67 23.57
CA ALA A 256 1.40 -5.40 24.64
C ALA A 256 2.84 -5.76 24.22
N GLU A 257 3.00 -6.84 23.44
CA GLU A 257 4.30 -7.31 22.97
C GLU A 257 4.96 -6.35 21.97
N SER A 258 4.18 -5.55 21.23
CA SER A 258 4.70 -4.60 20.23
C SER A 258 4.98 -3.21 20.80
N LEU A 259 4.58 -2.89 22.04
CA LEU A 259 4.58 -1.52 22.55
C LEU A 259 5.93 -0.83 22.44
N GLU A 260 6.99 -1.49 22.92
CA GLU A 260 8.33 -0.90 22.97
C GLU A 260 8.95 -0.75 21.57
N ASP A 261 8.66 -1.67 20.65
CA ASP A 261 9.14 -1.56 19.25
C ASP A 261 8.53 -0.33 18.56
N TYR A 262 7.25 -0.02 18.79
CA TYR A 262 6.61 1.15 18.20
C TYR A 262 7.09 2.45 18.86
N LYS A 263 7.32 2.44 20.18
CA LYS A 263 7.95 3.58 20.88
C LYS A 263 9.38 3.84 20.39
N ALA A 264 10.15 2.80 20.10
CA ALA A 264 11.51 2.92 19.55
C ALA A 264 11.50 3.59 18.15
N LEU A 265 10.39 3.52 17.41
CA LEU A 265 10.20 4.27 16.17
C LEU A 265 9.80 5.73 16.39
N GLY A 266 9.64 6.18 17.64
CA GLY A 266 9.21 7.54 18.01
C GLY A 266 7.69 7.75 17.95
N LEU A 267 6.91 6.67 17.98
CA LEU A 267 5.45 6.74 17.85
C LEU A 267 4.78 6.89 19.21
N LYS A 268 3.66 7.62 19.24
CA LYS A 268 2.77 7.69 20.41
C LYS A 268 1.95 6.40 20.48
N ALA A 269 2.54 5.32 20.99
CA ALA A 269 1.92 4.01 21.09
C ALA A 269 1.35 3.72 22.48
N VAL A 270 0.22 3.02 22.52
CA VAL A 270 -0.47 2.56 23.73
C VAL A 270 -0.93 1.11 23.54
N VAL A 271 -1.10 0.38 24.65
CA VAL A 271 -1.63 -0.99 24.62
C VAL A 271 -3.13 -0.94 24.38
N GLY A 272 -3.57 -1.50 23.26
CA GLY A 272 -4.99 -1.74 22.94
C GLY A 272 -5.36 -3.22 22.93
N GLY A 273 -4.38 -4.13 22.85
CA GLY A 273 -4.60 -5.57 22.71
C GLY A 273 -4.55 -6.02 21.25
N LYS A 274 -5.28 -7.08 20.90
CA LYS A 274 -5.38 -7.56 19.50
C LYS A 274 -6.29 -6.64 18.67
N LEU A 275 -6.63 -7.05 17.44
CA LEU A 275 -7.39 -6.24 16.48
C LEU A 275 -8.65 -5.59 17.08
N THR A 276 -9.63 -6.40 17.51
CA THR A 276 -10.92 -5.90 18.02
C THR A 276 -10.79 -5.16 19.36
N PRO A 277 -10.05 -5.66 20.37
CA PRO A 277 -9.74 -4.89 21.58
C PRO A 277 -9.09 -3.53 21.30
N SER A 278 -8.10 -3.47 20.39
CA SER A 278 -7.43 -2.22 20.04
C SER A 278 -8.38 -1.22 19.39
N ARG A 279 -9.28 -1.69 18.52
CA ARG A 279 -10.31 -0.84 17.93
C ARG A 279 -11.30 -0.33 18.97
N ASN A 280 -11.73 -1.17 19.92
CA ASN A 280 -12.61 -0.75 21.02
C ASN A 280 -11.93 0.28 21.91
N LYS A 281 -10.66 0.03 22.28
CA LYS A 281 -9.88 0.96 23.09
C LYS A 281 -9.71 2.33 22.44
N ALA A 282 -9.54 2.36 21.11
CA ALA A 282 -9.52 3.60 20.34
C ALA A 282 -10.86 4.38 20.37
N LEU A 283 -12.00 3.67 20.32
CA LEU A 283 -13.33 4.28 20.45
C LEU A 283 -13.55 4.83 21.86
N GLU A 284 -13.15 4.10 22.88
CA GLU A 284 -13.24 4.50 24.29
C GLU A 284 -12.42 5.76 24.57
N ASP A 285 -11.17 5.79 24.13
CA ASP A 285 -10.30 6.95 24.31
C ASP A 285 -10.83 8.18 23.57
N ALA A 286 -11.38 8.01 22.36
CA ALA A 286 -12.03 9.10 21.65
C ALA A 286 -13.26 9.63 22.41
N ALA A 287 -14.10 8.73 22.92
CA ALA A 287 -15.28 9.07 23.70
C ALA A 287 -14.92 9.79 25.01
N ALA A 288 -13.92 9.29 25.74
CA ALA A 288 -13.40 9.92 26.95
C ALA A 288 -12.86 11.33 26.70
N ARG A 289 -12.27 11.56 25.52
CA ARG A 289 -11.80 12.88 25.06
C ARG A 289 -12.91 13.75 24.47
N LYS A 290 -14.15 13.25 24.36
CA LYS A 290 -15.28 13.89 23.67
C LYS A 290 -14.95 14.26 22.20
N LYS A 291 -14.16 13.40 21.55
CA LYS A 291 -13.68 13.58 20.17
C LYS A 291 -14.31 12.58 19.22
N VAL A 292 -14.29 12.93 17.94
CA VAL A 292 -14.63 12.01 16.83
C VAL A 292 -13.52 10.98 16.71
N CYS A 293 -13.85 9.69 16.62
CA CYS A 293 -12.85 8.64 16.43
C CYS A 293 -12.59 8.45 14.93
N VAL A 294 -11.33 8.56 14.51
CA VAL A 294 -10.91 8.10 13.18
C VAL A 294 -10.01 6.91 13.38
N GLN A 295 -10.33 5.78 12.76
CA GLN A 295 -9.46 4.61 12.80
C GLN A 295 -8.96 4.30 11.40
N MET A 296 -7.70 3.87 11.33
CA MET A 296 -7.12 3.42 10.08
C MET A 296 -6.08 2.31 10.25
N SER A 297 -5.88 1.56 9.17
CA SER A 297 -4.81 0.59 9.02
C SER A 297 -3.46 1.27 8.83
N ASP A 298 -2.38 0.57 9.15
CA ASP A 298 -1.01 1.08 9.14
C ASP A 298 -0.26 0.85 7.82
N ASP A 299 -0.94 0.38 6.78
CA ASP A 299 -0.39 0.02 5.47
C ASP A 299 -1.00 0.80 4.30
N ILE A 300 -1.63 1.94 4.61
CA ILE A 300 -2.23 2.81 3.61
C ILE A 300 -1.17 3.77 3.05
N ALA A 301 -0.88 3.63 1.77
CA ALA A 301 0.10 4.44 1.07
C ALA A 301 -0.47 5.77 0.55
N ALA A 302 -1.78 5.83 0.23
CA ALA A 302 -2.41 7.04 -0.28
C ALA A 302 -3.95 6.98 -0.15
N TRP A 303 -4.56 8.16 -0.05
CA TRP A 303 -5.98 8.39 -0.22
C TRP A 303 -6.22 9.18 -1.52
N GLU A 304 -7.12 8.67 -2.35
CA GLU A 304 -7.52 9.32 -3.59
C GLU A 304 -9.02 9.52 -3.61
N TYR A 305 -9.47 10.73 -3.97
CA TYR A 305 -10.87 11.01 -4.23
C TYR A 305 -11.06 11.46 -5.67
N ARG A 306 -12.18 11.06 -6.29
CA ARG A 306 -12.53 11.44 -7.67
C ARG A 306 -13.85 12.20 -7.72
N HIS A 307 -13.80 13.46 -8.13
CA HIS A 307 -14.98 14.28 -8.38
C HIS A 307 -15.39 14.24 -9.85
N GLY A 308 -16.64 13.92 -10.15
CA GLY A 308 -17.13 13.95 -11.52
C GLY A 308 -18.54 13.42 -11.64
N GLU A 309 -19.10 13.60 -12.84
CA GLU A 309 -20.42 13.08 -13.18
C GLU A 309 -20.43 11.54 -13.18
N ARG A 310 -21.63 10.97 -13.00
CA ARG A 310 -21.84 9.53 -13.12
C ARG A 310 -21.66 9.10 -14.57
N ALA A 311 -21.46 7.80 -14.75
CA ALA A 311 -21.55 7.17 -16.07
C ALA A 311 -22.95 7.39 -16.67
N SER A 312 -23.03 7.56 -17.99
CA SER A 312 -24.32 7.69 -18.70
C SER A 312 -25.17 6.43 -18.63
N ASP A 313 -24.53 5.28 -18.37
CA ASP A 313 -25.13 3.95 -18.34
C ASP A 313 -24.28 3.00 -17.48
N LYS A 314 -24.80 1.79 -17.24
CA LYS A 314 -24.16 0.77 -16.39
C LYS A 314 -23.10 -0.09 -17.12
N THR A 315 -22.64 0.27 -18.32
CA THR A 315 -21.56 -0.46 -18.98
C THR A 315 -20.19 -0.15 -18.36
N ASP A 316 -19.27 -1.13 -18.38
CA ASP A 316 -17.92 -0.93 -17.85
C ASP A 316 -17.14 0.16 -18.65
N ASP A 317 -17.42 0.32 -19.94
CA ASP A 317 -16.82 1.38 -20.77
C ASP A 317 -17.27 2.78 -20.35
N SER A 318 -18.58 2.98 -20.09
CA SER A 318 -19.11 4.27 -19.63
C SER A 318 -18.58 4.62 -18.23
N LYS A 319 -18.54 3.63 -17.32
CA LYS A 319 -17.92 3.76 -15.99
C LYS A 319 -16.44 4.13 -16.05
N ASN A 320 -15.68 3.45 -16.91
CA ASN A 320 -14.25 3.75 -17.11
C ASN A 320 -14.03 5.14 -17.72
N LYS A 321 -14.89 5.56 -18.66
CA LYS A 321 -14.85 6.90 -19.25
C LYS A 321 -15.14 7.98 -18.20
N ALA A 322 -16.21 7.85 -17.43
CA ALA A 322 -16.56 8.79 -16.35
C ALA A 322 -15.43 8.86 -15.30
N HIS A 323 -14.93 7.71 -14.88
CA HIS A 323 -13.78 7.61 -13.98
C HIS A 323 -12.52 8.31 -14.52
N ALA A 324 -12.23 8.17 -15.81
CA ALA A 324 -11.09 8.82 -16.47
C ALA A 324 -11.27 10.33 -16.65
N MET A 325 -12.52 10.81 -16.81
CA MET A 325 -12.87 12.22 -16.91
C MET A 325 -12.97 12.93 -15.56
N ALA A 326 -13.17 12.18 -14.47
CA ALA A 326 -13.29 12.73 -13.13
C ALA A 326 -12.02 13.45 -12.68
N GLN A 327 -12.19 14.62 -12.07
CA GLN A 327 -11.14 15.36 -11.39
C GLN A 327 -10.60 14.54 -10.20
N ARG A 328 -9.29 14.34 -10.17
CA ARG A 328 -8.63 13.56 -9.12
C ARG A 328 -8.07 14.48 -8.04
N PHE A 329 -8.25 14.08 -6.79
CA PHE A 329 -7.68 14.71 -5.62
C PHE A 329 -6.82 13.71 -4.85
N ILE A 330 -5.59 14.10 -4.55
CA ILE A 330 -4.73 13.45 -3.57
C ILE A 330 -5.07 14.08 -2.23
N VAL A 331 -5.75 13.33 -1.37
CA VAL A 331 -6.24 13.85 -0.09
C VAL A 331 -5.37 13.35 1.07
N THR A 332 -5.23 14.18 2.10
CA THR A 332 -4.65 13.71 3.36
C THR A 332 -5.68 12.87 4.12
N PRO A 333 -5.26 11.94 5.02
CA PRO A 333 -6.20 11.23 5.89
C PRO A 333 -7.05 12.18 6.75
N VAL A 334 -6.51 13.35 7.12
CA VAL A 334 -7.23 14.37 7.88
C VAL A 334 -8.31 15.02 7.04
N ALA A 335 -7.99 15.44 5.81
CA ALA A 335 -8.97 16.01 4.89
C ALA A 335 -10.08 15.02 4.55
N ALA A 336 -9.73 13.75 4.30
CA ALA A 336 -10.68 12.67 4.06
C ALA A 336 -11.68 12.51 5.23
N ALA A 337 -11.18 12.41 6.47
CA ALA A 337 -12.04 12.27 7.65
C ALA A 337 -12.96 13.47 7.84
N ARG A 338 -12.44 14.70 7.67
CA ARG A 338 -13.21 15.95 7.76
C ARG A 338 -14.31 16.03 6.71
N PHE A 339 -13.99 15.66 5.47
CA PHE A 339 -14.93 15.65 4.36
C PHE A 339 -16.08 14.66 4.59
N ILE A 340 -15.75 13.43 5.00
CA ILE A 340 -16.73 12.39 5.32
C ILE A 340 -17.61 12.84 6.49
N LEU A 341 -17.04 13.35 7.58
CA LEU A 341 -17.83 13.77 8.74
C LEU A 341 -18.75 14.96 8.42
N ALA A 342 -18.29 15.91 7.61
CA ALA A 342 -19.11 17.03 7.16
C ALA A 342 -20.36 16.54 6.39
N LYS A 343 -20.18 15.52 5.54
CA LYS A 343 -21.28 14.87 4.79
C LYS A 343 -22.21 14.10 5.72
N MET A 344 -21.67 13.33 6.68
CA MET A 344 -22.46 12.60 7.68
C MET A 344 -23.35 13.54 8.50
N ARG A 345 -22.78 14.62 9.04
CA ARG A 345 -23.51 15.58 9.90
C ARG A 345 -24.55 16.39 9.14
N ALA A 346 -24.37 16.59 7.84
CA ALA A 346 -25.31 17.29 6.98
C ALA A 346 -26.37 16.36 6.35
N SER A 347 -26.22 15.04 6.47
CA SER A 347 -27.22 14.08 6.01
C SER A 347 -28.48 14.14 6.90
N PRO A 348 -29.69 14.01 6.33
CA PRO A 348 -30.94 13.95 7.11
C PRO A 348 -30.91 12.90 8.22
N ASP A 349 -30.36 11.71 7.92
CA ASP A 349 -30.31 10.57 8.83
C ASP A 349 -29.19 10.69 9.89
N LYS A 350 -28.29 11.68 9.74
CA LYS A 350 -27.16 11.96 10.65
C LYS A 350 -26.39 10.69 11.08
N PRO A 351 -25.93 9.85 10.12
CA PRO A 351 -25.27 8.59 10.41
C PRO A 351 -24.06 8.79 11.33
N LYS A 352 -23.83 7.79 12.19
CA LYS A 352 -22.73 7.83 13.18
C LYS A 352 -21.47 7.09 12.75
N LEU A 353 -21.53 6.35 11.66
CA LEU A 353 -20.38 5.72 11.02
C LEU A 353 -20.31 6.15 9.56
N GLY A 354 -19.12 6.53 9.13
CA GLY A 354 -18.81 6.72 7.73
C GLY A 354 -17.43 6.20 7.36
N GLY A 355 -17.20 6.01 6.06
CA GLY A 355 -15.92 5.49 5.58
C GLY A 355 -15.83 5.49 4.06
N VAL A 356 -14.93 4.67 3.54
CA VAL A 356 -14.51 4.70 2.12
C VAL A 356 -14.84 3.42 1.37
N TYR A 357 -14.67 3.45 0.06
CA TYR A 357 -14.90 2.31 -0.81
C TYR A 357 -13.81 1.23 -0.63
N MET A 358 -14.20 -0.04 -0.69
CA MET A 358 -13.36 -1.18 -0.31
C MET A 358 -12.38 -1.66 -1.39
N LEU A 359 -12.39 -1.07 -2.59
CA LEU A 359 -11.54 -1.49 -3.70
C LEU A 359 -10.53 -0.39 -4.08
N GLY A 360 -9.37 -0.81 -4.60
CA GLY A 360 -8.33 0.10 -5.11
C GLY A 360 -8.67 0.79 -6.44
N SER A 361 -9.86 0.55 -7.00
CA SER A 361 -10.42 1.30 -8.14
C SER A 361 -11.89 1.56 -7.88
N CYS A 362 -12.32 2.80 -8.08
CA CYS A 362 -13.71 3.21 -7.96
C CYS A 362 -14.42 3.34 -9.31
N ALA A 363 -13.86 2.85 -10.41
CA ALA A 363 -14.50 3.00 -11.73
C ALA A 363 -15.94 2.47 -11.72
N ARG A 364 -16.18 1.29 -11.15
CA ARG A 364 -17.52 0.70 -11.07
C ARG A 364 -18.51 1.52 -10.25
N THR A 365 -18.02 2.27 -9.26
CA THR A 365 -18.90 3.10 -8.46
C THR A 365 -19.46 4.27 -9.26
N PHE A 366 -18.92 4.57 -10.47
CA PHE A 366 -19.46 5.62 -11.35
C PHE A 366 -20.84 5.30 -11.90
N ALA A 367 -21.33 4.08 -11.72
CA ALA A 367 -22.73 3.74 -11.96
C ALA A 367 -23.69 4.39 -10.94
N GLY A 368 -23.24 4.53 -9.69
CA GLY A 368 -24.08 4.98 -8.57
C GLY A 368 -23.74 6.37 -8.03
N PRO A 369 -24.39 6.79 -6.94
CA PRO A 369 -24.08 8.05 -6.25
C PRO A 369 -22.68 8.05 -5.63
N GLU A 370 -22.17 9.26 -5.42
CA GLU A 370 -20.89 9.50 -4.74
C GLU A 370 -20.90 9.01 -3.28
N PHE A 371 -22.04 9.19 -2.61
CA PHE A 371 -22.28 8.72 -1.26
C PHE A 371 -23.48 7.81 -1.25
N VAL A 372 -23.37 6.69 -0.56
CA VAL A 372 -24.47 5.73 -0.37
C VAL A 372 -24.66 5.47 1.12
N ASP A 373 -25.93 5.38 1.50
CA ASP A 373 -26.33 4.95 2.82
C ASP A 373 -26.46 3.41 2.88
N HIS A 374 -26.45 2.84 4.08
CA HIS A 374 -26.72 1.41 4.31
C HIS A 374 -25.75 0.40 3.68
N HIS A 375 -24.57 0.85 3.23
CA HIS A 375 -23.56 0.00 2.61
C HIS A 375 -22.43 -0.38 3.59
N PHE A 376 -21.76 -1.50 3.30
CA PHE A 376 -20.59 -1.97 4.03
C PHE A 376 -19.47 -0.92 4.11
N ILE A 377 -18.99 -0.65 5.32
CA ILE A 377 -17.83 0.21 5.59
C ILE A 377 -16.61 -0.65 5.92
N LEU A 378 -15.56 -0.55 5.11
CA LEU A 378 -14.32 -1.30 5.30
C LEU A 378 -13.54 -0.80 6.54
N GLY A 379 -12.96 -1.73 7.30
CA GLY A 379 -12.21 -1.42 8.52
C GLY A 379 -10.86 -0.71 8.33
N ASP A 380 -10.42 -0.44 7.10
CA ASP A 380 -9.13 0.20 6.81
C ASP A 380 -9.12 1.70 7.06
N PHE A 381 -10.24 2.40 6.85
CA PHE A 381 -10.36 3.82 7.14
C PHE A 381 -11.83 4.19 7.36
N PHE A 382 -12.17 4.58 8.59
CA PHE A 382 -13.53 4.97 8.94
C PHE A 382 -13.54 6.05 10.02
N VAL A 383 -14.68 6.74 10.10
CA VAL A 383 -14.97 7.84 11.02
C VAL A 383 -16.20 7.48 11.84
N VAL A 384 -16.09 7.56 13.17
CA VAL A 384 -17.20 7.41 14.10
C VAL A 384 -17.45 8.73 14.81
N ASP A 385 -18.63 9.31 14.55
CA ASP A 385 -19.02 10.60 15.14
C ASP A 385 -19.30 10.46 16.65
N LYS A 386 -19.27 11.61 17.34
CA LYS A 386 -19.53 11.69 18.77
C LYS A 386 -20.93 11.13 19.10
N GLY A 387 -21.01 10.43 20.23
CA GLY A 387 -22.24 9.87 20.77
C GLY A 387 -22.54 8.43 20.37
N SER A 388 -21.75 7.79 19.48
CA SER A 388 -21.92 6.36 19.22
C SER A 388 -21.41 5.50 20.39
N SER A 389 -22.29 4.65 20.92
CA SER A 389 -21.96 3.64 21.94
C SER A 389 -21.58 2.28 21.33
N VAL A 390 -21.66 2.13 20.00
CA VAL A 390 -21.38 0.87 19.30
C VAL A 390 -19.90 0.48 19.45
N ARG A 391 -19.64 -0.82 19.64
CA ARG A 391 -18.32 -1.42 19.80
C ARG A 391 -18.16 -2.63 18.89
N PHE A 392 -16.92 -3.00 18.59
CA PHE A 392 -16.58 -4.24 17.91
C PHE A 392 -16.85 -5.43 18.83
N ASP A 393 -17.40 -6.50 18.27
CA ASP A 393 -17.57 -7.77 18.96
C ASP A 393 -16.21 -8.48 19.07
N GLU A 394 -15.70 -8.64 20.30
CA GLU A 394 -14.37 -9.24 20.52
C GLU A 394 -14.33 -10.75 20.21
N ASN A 395 -15.48 -11.40 20.01
CA ASN A 395 -15.54 -12.77 19.52
C ASN A 395 -15.22 -12.88 18.02
N MET A 396 -15.29 -11.76 17.30
CA MET A 396 -14.95 -11.64 15.88
C MET A 396 -13.43 -11.44 15.74
N LYS A 397 -12.76 -12.38 15.09
CA LYS A 397 -11.33 -12.26 14.77
C LYS A 397 -11.07 -11.75 13.36
N LEU A 398 -12.05 -11.96 12.48
CA LEU A 398 -12.06 -11.55 11.08
C LEU A 398 -13.47 -11.04 10.75
N LYS A 399 -13.62 -10.22 9.70
CA LYS A 399 -14.92 -9.67 9.27
C LYS A 399 -15.62 -8.84 10.37
N GLU A 400 -14.84 -8.33 11.32
CA GLU A 400 -15.31 -7.51 12.43
C GLU A 400 -15.88 -6.16 11.95
N ASP A 401 -15.43 -5.69 10.78
CA ASP A 401 -15.93 -4.49 10.09
C ASP A 401 -17.35 -4.68 9.55
N TYR A 402 -17.69 -5.87 9.05
CA TYR A 402 -19.07 -6.20 8.65
C TYR A 402 -20.02 -6.18 9.85
N ASP A 403 -19.60 -6.79 10.96
CA ASP A 403 -20.37 -6.78 12.21
C ASP A 403 -20.56 -5.35 12.73
N PHE A 404 -19.48 -4.57 12.76
CA PHE A 404 -19.50 -3.19 13.23
C PHE A 404 -20.37 -2.27 12.37
N THR A 405 -20.40 -2.50 11.05
CA THR A 405 -21.31 -1.79 10.14
C THR A 405 -22.77 -2.14 10.47
N CYS A 406 -23.10 -3.42 10.59
CA CYS A 406 -24.45 -3.88 10.93
C CYS A 406 -24.91 -3.36 12.30
N ALA A 407 -24.00 -3.32 13.28
CA ALA A 407 -24.29 -2.79 14.59
C ALA A 407 -24.62 -1.29 14.56
N HIS A 408 -23.94 -0.51 13.71
CA HIS A 408 -24.29 0.90 13.48
C HIS A 408 -25.62 1.07 12.76
N LEU A 409 -25.89 0.25 11.73
CA LEU A 409 -27.16 0.28 11.02
C LEU A 409 -28.34 -0.03 11.95
N LYS A 410 -28.19 -1.04 12.82
CA LYS A 410 -29.20 -1.36 13.83
C LYS A 410 -29.38 -0.25 14.86
N ALA A 411 -28.29 0.38 15.31
CA ALA A 411 -28.34 1.37 16.39
C ALA A 411 -28.77 2.77 15.93
N HIS A 412 -28.39 3.17 14.72
CA HIS A 412 -28.52 4.55 14.23
C HIS A 412 -29.31 4.66 12.93
N GLY A 413 -29.83 3.56 12.39
CA GLY A 413 -30.60 3.52 11.14
C GLY A 413 -29.75 3.59 9.88
N SER A 414 -28.67 4.40 9.87
CA SER A 414 -27.85 4.65 8.67
C SER A 414 -26.33 4.66 8.96
N VAL A 415 -25.56 4.41 7.90
CA VAL A 415 -24.10 4.58 7.78
C VAL A 415 -23.80 5.21 6.42
N LEU A 416 -22.72 6.00 6.29
CA LEU A 416 -22.43 6.72 5.05
C LEU A 416 -21.10 6.29 4.41
N ARG A 417 -21.16 5.69 3.21
CA ARG A 417 -19.95 5.31 2.45
C ARG A 417 -19.64 6.30 1.35
N CYS A 418 -18.39 6.78 1.29
CA CYS A 418 -17.88 7.54 0.15
C CYS A 418 -17.39 6.59 -0.95
N ASN A 419 -18.21 6.41 -1.99
CA ASN A 419 -17.92 5.53 -3.13
C ASN A 419 -16.83 6.07 -4.07
N ARG A 420 -16.55 7.38 -4.01
CA ARG A 420 -15.53 8.06 -4.84
C ARG A 420 -14.16 8.15 -4.18
N MET A 421 -14.04 7.72 -2.93
CA MET A 421 -12.77 7.71 -2.20
C MET A 421 -12.21 6.30 -2.13
N THR A 422 -10.96 6.15 -2.54
CA THR A 422 -10.25 4.87 -2.57
C THR A 422 -8.93 4.97 -1.82
N LEU A 423 -8.45 3.81 -1.36
CA LEU A 423 -7.19 3.67 -0.66
C LEU A 423 -6.21 2.87 -1.52
N THR A 424 -4.94 3.28 -1.53
CA THR A 424 -3.85 2.40 -1.95
C THR A 424 -3.33 1.67 -0.71
N VAL A 425 -3.78 0.45 -0.51
CA VAL A 425 -3.52 -0.36 0.70
C VAL A 425 -3.06 -1.77 0.31
N LYS A 426 -2.26 -2.44 1.15
CA LYS A 426 -1.85 -3.83 0.88
C LYS A 426 -2.93 -4.81 1.31
N HIS A 427 -3.52 -4.58 2.48
CA HIS A 427 -4.65 -5.29 3.12
C HIS A 427 -4.49 -6.82 3.25
N TYR A 428 -4.39 -7.53 2.12
CA TYR A 428 -4.32 -8.99 2.01
C TYR A 428 -2.90 -9.58 2.04
N SER A 429 -1.87 -8.79 1.77
CA SER A 429 -0.48 -9.27 1.65
C SER A 429 0.43 -8.86 2.81
N ASN A 430 -0.14 -8.24 3.85
CA ASN A 430 0.64 -7.79 5.00
C ASN A 430 1.21 -8.95 5.80
N CYS A 431 2.43 -8.76 6.31
CA CYS A 431 2.95 -9.60 7.37
C CYS A 431 2.34 -9.17 8.72
N GLY A 432 1.79 -10.14 9.48
CA GLY A 432 1.20 -9.91 10.79
C GLY A 432 -0.31 -9.60 10.77
N GLY A 433 -0.83 -9.04 11.87
CA GLY A 433 -2.21 -8.59 12.01
C GLY A 433 -3.29 -9.65 11.69
N ALA A 434 -4.38 -9.21 11.07
CA ALA A 434 -5.49 -10.08 10.66
C ALA A 434 -5.05 -11.19 9.69
N VAL A 435 -4.06 -10.94 8.82
CA VAL A 435 -3.54 -11.92 7.87
C VAL A 435 -2.92 -13.12 8.58
N ALA A 436 -2.23 -12.89 9.72
CA ALA A 436 -1.65 -13.98 10.52
C ALA A 436 -2.71 -14.88 11.20
N THR A 437 -3.96 -14.43 11.27
CA THR A 437 -5.08 -15.18 11.85
C THR A 437 -5.80 -16.04 10.82
N ARG A 438 -5.57 -15.79 9.52
CA ARG A 438 -6.18 -16.56 8.42
C ARG A 438 -5.49 -17.90 8.27
N ASP A 439 -6.26 -18.96 8.26
CA ASP A 439 -5.75 -20.29 7.96
C ASP A 439 -5.94 -20.63 6.48
N SER A 440 -5.06 -21.46 5.92
CA SER A 440 -5.12 -21.81 4.50
C SER A 440 -6.37 -22.59 4.10
N LYS A 441 -7.10 -23.17 5.07
CA LYS A 441 -8.35 -23.90 4.84
C LYS A 441 -9.58 -22.99 4.92
N GLY A 442 -9.44 -21.77 5.45
CA GLY A 442 -10.51 -20.79 5.64
C GLY A 442 -11.49 -21.13 6.77
N VAL A 443 -11.04 -21.91 7.76
CA VAL A 443 -11.87 -22.35 8.89
C VAL A 443 -12.25 -21.16 9.77
N GLU A 444 -11.29 -20.29 10.08
CA GLU A 444 -11.57 -19.09 10.88
C GLU A 444 -12.45 -18.10 10.10
N GLU A 445 -12.25 -17.91 8.79
CA GLU A 445 -13.17 -17.11 7.98
C GLU A 445 -14.60 -17.66 8.01
N GLN A 446 -14.78 -18.98 7.83
CA GLN A 446 -16.09 -19.59 7.85
C GLN A 446 -16.76 -19.45 9.23
N ARG A 447 -15.99 -19.62 10.32
CA ARG A 447 -16.47 -19.38 11.69
C ARG A 447 -17.01 -17.96 11.86
N ASN A 448 -16.28 -16.93 11.40
CA ASN A 448 -16.73 -15.54 11.51
C ASN A 448 -17.94 -15.25 10.60
N ILE A 449 -18.01 -15.88 9.41
CA ILE A 449 -19.21 -15.80 8.54
C ILE A 449 -20.44 -16.40 9.23
N ASP A 450 -20.28 -17.52 9.93
CA ASP A 450 -21.38 -18.17 10.64
C ASP A 450 -21.87 -17.33 11.82
N ILE A 451 -20.94 -16.68 12.55
CA ILE A 451 -21.28 -15.68 13.58
C ILE A 451 -22.10 -14.53 12.97
N LEU A 452 -21.65 -13.96 11.84
CA LEU A 452 -22.37 -12.88 11.14
C LEU A 452 -23.78 -13.30 10.75
N LYS A 453 -23.95 -14.48 10.16
CA LYS A 453 -25.27 -15.00 9.75
C LYS A 453 -26.20 -15.25 10.93
N LYS A 454 -25.66 -15.73 12.05
CA LYS A 454 -26.42 -15.94 13.28
C LYS A 454 -26.86 -14.62 13.91
N LYS A 455 -25.97 -13.63 13.95
CA LYS A 455 -26.21 -12.32 14.58
C LYS A 455 -27.09 -11.41 13.73
N TRP A 456 -26.97 -11.52 12.41
CA TRP A 456 -27.64 -10.67 11.42
C TRP A 456 -28.36 -11.53 10.36
N PRO A 457 -29.44 -12.24 10.77
CA PRO A 457 -30.11 -13.21 9.91
C PRO A 457 -30.62 -12.58 8.62
N GLY A 458 -30.08 -13.08 7.50
CA GLY A 458 -30.48 -12.68 6.15
C GLY A 458 -29.93 -11.35 5.66
N SER A 459 -28.93 -10.80 6.34
CA SER A 459 -28.14 -9.66 5.82
C SER A 459 -26.91 -10.09 5.02
N PHE A 460 -26.52 -11.36 5.08
CA PHE A 460 -25.26 -11.85 4.51
C PHE A 460 -25.47 -12.95 3.48
N TYR A 461 -24.92 -12.73 2.29
CA TYR A 461 -24.97 -13.64 1.15
C TYR A 461 -23.56 -14.09 0.79
N LYS A 462 -23.39 -15.33 0.31
CA LYS A 462 -22.08 -15.81 -0.16
C LYS A 462 -21.69 -15.04 -1.42
N HIS A 463 -20.43 -14.62 -1.52
CA HIS A 463 -19.94 -14.01 -2.75
C HIS A 463 -19.88 -15.06 -3.88
N PRO A 464 -20.41 -14.82 -5.08
CA PRO A 464 -20.53 -15.84 -6.13
C PRO A 464 -19.19 -16.33 -6.65
N LYS A 465 -18.21 -15.42 -6.77
CA LYS A 465 -16.88 -15.72 -7.36
C LYS A 465 -15.75 -15.92 -6.35
N ARG A 466 -15.92 -15.50 -5.09
CA ARG A 466 -14.82 -15.40 -4.10
C ARG A 466 -15.15 -16.26 -2.89
N LYS A 467 -14.37 -17.32 -2.68
CA LYS A 467 -14.53 -18.21 -1.53
C LYS A 467 -14.24 -17.43 -0.25
N ASN A 468 -14.96 -17.74 0.83
CA ASN A 468 -14.80 -17.13 2.16
C ASN A 468 -15.07 -15.61 2.18
N GLU A 469 -15.81 -15.11 1.19
CA GLU A 469 -16.29 -13.74 1.16
C GLU A 469 -17.81 -13.68 1.18
N VAL A 470 -18.33 -12.57 1.71
CA VAL A 470 -19.76 -12.31 1.86
C VAL A 470 -20.12 -10.93 1.33
N ILE A 471 -21.34 -10.83 0.83
CA ILE A 471 -21.97 -9.58 0.41
C ILE A 471 -22.97 -9.21 1.52
N LEU A 472 -22.87 -7.97 2.00
CA LEU A 472 -23.82 -7.38 2.95
C LEU A 472 -24.97 -6.76 2.16
N ARG A 473 -26.21 -7.14 2.46
CA ARG A 473 -27.43 -6.48 2.00
C ARG A 473 -28.30 -6.19 3.23
N TRP A 474 -28.38 -4.94 3.65
CA TRP A 474 -29.11 -4.56 4.86
C TRP A 474 -30.63 -4.57 4.61
N ARG A 475 -31.37 -5.28 5.48
CA ARG A 475 -32.84 -5.38 5.38
C ARG A 475 -33.45 -4.06 5.85
N GLY A 476 -34.27 -3.42 5.02
CA GLY A 476 -34.89 -2.11 5.32
C GLY A 476 -34.40 -0.97 4.44
N ALA A 477 -33.31 -1.15 3.69
CA ALA A 477 -33.12 -0.36 2.48
C ALA A 477 -34.25 -0.76 1.53
N THR A 478 -35.12 0.19 1.17
CA THR A 478 -36.21 -0.03 0.21
C THR A 478 -35.65 -0.76 -1.01
N ALA A 479 -36.21 -1.93 -1.31
CA ALA A 479 -35.72 -2.84 -2.35
C ALA A 479 -35.75 -2.24 -3.77
N GLU A 480 -36.25 -1.01 -3.92
CA GLU A 480 -36.51 -0.37 -5.20
C GLU A 480 -35.29 0.34 -5.82
N GLU A 481 -34.13 0.46 -5.14
CA GLU A 481 -32.97 1.17 -5.73
C GLU A 481 -31.59 0.50 -5.56
N SER A 482 -31.47 -0.67 -4.91
CA SER A 482 -30.15 -1.27 -4.64
C SER A 482 -29.62 -2.21 -5.75
N GLU A 483 -29.93 -1.97 -7.02
CA GLU A 483 -29.40 -2.73 -8.17
C GLU A 483 -27.92 -2.42 -8.51
N ASP A 484 -27.21 -1.70 -7.65
CA ASP A 484 -25.88 -1.14 -7.97
C ASP A 484 -24.69 -2.02 -7.53
N ASP A 485 -24.93 -3.14 -6.83
CA ASP A 485 -23.88 -4.06 -6.35
C ASP A 485 -23.83 -5.41 -7.09
N ASP A 486 -24.46 -5.52 -8.27
CA ASP A 486 -24.38 -6.74 -9.09
C ASP A 486 -23.03 -6.83 -9.84
N ASP A 487 -22.04 -7.41 -9.15
CA ASP A 487 -20.82 -8.00 -9.71
C ASP A 487 -21.11 -9.33 -10.49
N THR A 488 -22.40 -9.63 -10.73
CA THR A 488 -22.87 -10.68 -11.63
C THR A 488 -22.58 -10.24 -13.08
N ASP A 489 -21.39 -10.60 -13.51
CA ASP A 489 -21.00 -10.71 -14.92
C ASP A 489 -21.96 -11.70 -15.60
N GLU A 490 -23.13 -11.21 -16.03
CA GLU A 490 -24.14 -11.96 -16.79
C GLU A 490 -23.65 -12.15 -18.24
N GLY A 491 -22.57 -12.92 -18.36
CA GLY A 491 -22.03 -13.43 -19.61
C GLY A 491 -22.23 -14.93 -19.72
N ARG A 492 -23.41 -15.46 -19.37
CA ARG A 492 -23.75 -16.86 -19.66
C ARG A 492 -25.24 -17.05 -19.92
N GLN A 493 -25.64 -16.77 -21.16
CA GLN A 493 -26.88 -17.30 -21.72
C GLN A 493 -26.81 -18.83 -21.67
N THR A 494 -27.44 -19.43 -20.67
CA THR A 494 -27.83 -20.84 -20.72
C THR A 494 -28.90 -20.96 -21.79
N THR A 495 -28.50 -21.43 -22.97
CA THR A 495 -29.45 -21.85 -24.00
C THR A 495 -30.24 -23.05 -23.48
N ASN A 496 -31.50 -22.81 -23.14
CA ASN A 496 -32.51 -23.84 -23.00
C ASN A 496 -32.60 -24.61 -24.32
N ARG A 497 -32.01 -25.80 -24.39
CA ARG A 497 -32.33 -26.80 -25.41
C ARG A 497 -33.37 -27.74 -24.85
N SER A 498 -34.57 -27.59 -25.39
CA SER A 498 -35.71 -28.49 -25.26
C SER A 498 -35.39 -29.89 -25.77
N SER A 499 -36.10 -30.82 -25.18
CA SER A 499 -36.25 -32.25 -25.46
C SER A 499 -36.23 -32.65 -26.93
N GLY A 500 -35.43 -33.67 -27.25
CA GLY A 500 -35.50 -34.43 -28.49
C GLY A 500 -34.97 -35.85 -28.28
N SER A 501 -35.88 -36.82 -28.30
CA SER A 501 -35.63 -38.26 -28.25
C SER A 501 -34.88 -38.73 -29.51
N SER A 502 -33.86 -39.59 -29.37
CA SER A 502 -33.63 -40.75 -30.26
C SER A 502 -32.39 -41.57 -29.89
N THR A 503 -32.66 -42.84 -29.57
CA THR A 503 -31.97 -44.07 -30.01
C THR A 503 -30.49 -44.09 -30.42
N SER A 504 -29.73 -44.87 -29.65
CA SER A 504 -28.72 -45.87 -30.04
C SER A 504 -27.79 -45.60 -31.24
N LYS A 505 -26.48 -45.58 -30.99
CA LYS A 505 -25.53 -46.58 -31.52
C LYS A 505 -24.13 -46.40 -30.94
N SER A 506 -23.57 -47.53 -30.54
CA SER A 506 -22.19 -47.79 -30.17
C SER A 506 -21.16 -47.29 -31.19
N LYS A 507 -20.01 -46.78 -30.71
CA LYS A 507 -18.69 -47.13 -31.25
C LYS A 507 -17.57 -46.79 -30.26
N LYS A 508 -16.77 -47.82 -29.98
CA LYS A 508 -15.47 -47.80 -29.28
C LYS A 508 -14.46 -46.92 -30.02
N ALA A 509 -13.63 -46.19 -29.28
CA ALA A 509 -12.27 -45.86 -29.70
C ALA A 509 -11.38 -45.58 -28.47
N ALA A 510 -10.14 -46.03 -28.58
CA ALA A 510 -9.19 -46.29 -27.50
C ALA A 510 -8.62 -45.03 -26.81
N SER A 511 -8.46 -45.11 -25.49
CA SER A 511 -7.65 -44.16 -24.70
C SER A 511 -6.19 -44.63 -24.66
N ALA A 512 -5.28 -43.83 -25.21
CA ALA A 512 -3.85 -44.00 -24.99
C ALA A 512 -3.44 -43.40 -23.63
N PRO A 513 -2.60 -44.07 -22.81
CA PRO A 513 -2.16 -43.54 -21.53
C PRO A 513 -1.07 -42.49 -21.71
N ARG A 514 -1.28 -41.34 -21.07
CA ARG A 514 -0.33 -40.22 -21.02
C ARG A 514 0.81 -40.57 -20.05
N LYS A 515 2.03 -40.70 -20.56
CA LYS A 515 3.25 -41.00 -19.80
C LYS A 515 3.52 -39.92 -18.74
N GLU A 516 3.69 -40.35 -17.49
CA GLU A 516 4.22 -39.55 -16.39
C GLU A 516 5.71 -39.26 -16.62
N ALA A 517 6.07 -37.98 -16.52
CA ALA A 517 7.46 -37.54 -16.54
C ALA A 517 8.08 -37.73 -15.15
N LYS A 518 8.99 -38.71 -15.03
CA LYS A 518 9.87 -38.91 -13.87
C LYS A 518 10.76 -37.67 -13.68
N LYS A 519 10.62 -36.98 -12.54
CA LYS A 519 11.62 -36.00 -12.05
C LYS A 519 12.79 -36.78 -11.45
N ALA A 520 13.96 -36.63 -12.04
CA ALA A 520 15.22 -37.10 -11.49
C ALA A 520 15.58 -36.29 -10.22
N SER A 521 15.82 -36.99 -9.12
CA SER A 521 16.38 -36.46 -7.88
C SER A 521 17.90 -36.32 -8.02
N VAL A 522 18.42 -35.14 -7.69
CA VAL A 522 19.86 -34.89 -7.57
C VAL A 522 20.32 -35.33 -6.18
N PRO A 523 21.43 -36.09 -6.04
CA PRO A 523 21.93 -36.50 -4.73
C PRO A 523 22.63 -35.32 -4.04
N GLY A 524 22.03 -34.87 -2.93
CA GLY A 524 22.62 -33.87 -2.04
C GLY A 524 23.77 -34.47 -1.24
N LYS A 525 24.97 -33.90 -1.39
CA LYS A 525 26.13 -34.20 -0.55
C LYS A 525 25.83 -33.84 0.91
N GLY A 526 25.85 -34.86 1.78
CA GLY A 526 25.74 -34.70 3.23
C GLY A 526 26.91 -33.91 3.80
N ARG A 527 26.61 -32.86 4.57
CA ARG A 527 27.55 -32.25 5.52
C ARG A 527 27.24 -32.79 6.90
N THR A 528 28.21 -33.50 7.45
CA THR A 528 28.25 -34.04 8.80
C THR A 528 28.24 -32.89 9.81
N ILE A 529 27.18 -32.79 10.61
CA ILE A 529 27.10 -31.89 11.77
C ILE A 529 27.64 -32.67 12.97
N LYS A 530 28.74 -32.20 13.57
CA LYS A 530 29.25 -32.72 14.85
C LYS A 530 28.32 -32.28 16.00
N PRO A 531 28.06 -33.13 17.00
CA PRO A 531 27.22 -32.78 18.14
C PRO A 531 27.95 -31.81 19.09
N PHE A 532 27.20 -30.81 19.54
CA PHE A 532 27.60 -29.82 20.54
C PHE A 532 27.53 -30.47 21.93
N ILE A 533 28.64 -30.45 22.66
CA ILE A 533 28.76 -30.93 24.03
C ILE A 533 28.01 -29.97 24.96
N LYS A 534 27.09 -30.50 25.77
CA LYS A 534 26.49 -29.79 26.91
C LYS A 534 27.51 -29.71 28.04
N SER A 535 27.86 -28.51 28.46
CA SER A 535 28.53 -28.25 29.74
C SER A 535 27.49 -28.19 30.85
N ALA A 536 27.77 -28.90 31.95
CA ALA A 536 26.96 -29.02 33.14
C ALA A 536 27.14 -27.82 34.08
N CYS A 537 26.11 -27.60 34.91
CA CYS A 537 26.11 -26.73 36.08
C CYS A 537 27.17 -27.15 37.11
N GLY A 538 27.69 -26.17 37.85
CA GLY A 538 28.37 -26.35 39.12
C GLY A 538 28.20 -25.09 39.97
N ALA A 539 27.90 -25.32 41.25
CA ALA A 539 27.54 -24.41 42.34
C ALA A 539 28.29 -23.07 42.43
#